data_AF-A0A418Y6E7-F1
#
_entry.id   AF-A0A418Y6E7-F1
#
_cell.length_a   1.000
_cell.length_b   1.000
_cell.length_c   1.000
_cell.angle_alpha   90.00
_cell.angle_beta   90.00
_cell.angle_gamma   90.00
#
_symmetry.space_group_name_H-M   'P 1'
#
loop_
_entity.id
_entity.type
_entity.pdbx_description
1 polymer ?
#
loop_
_entity_poly.entity_id
_entity_poly.type
_entity_poly.pdbx_seq_one_letter_code
_entity_poly.pdbx_strand_id
1 'polypeptide(L)'
;MLSSNVMPMPEFGGAGLAYFSPFASDEIATALARVLGGAAYGFEVGAAALQMSKRYDWDRTAHATLARILALHDKQDSLPASGLAPTEAQP
;
A
#
# COMPACT_ATOMS: atom_id res chain seq x y z
N MET A 1 -8.66 -13.05 1.30
CA MET A 1 -7.54 -12.71 2.20
C MET A 1 -8.07 -12.45 3.60
N LEU A 2 -7.34 -12.93 4.62
CA LEU A 2 -7.60 -12.66 6.05
C LEU A 2 -6.42 -11.86 6.59
N SER A 3 -6.67 -10.77 7.32
CA SER A 3 -5.61 -9.92 7.87
C SER A 3 -6.02 -9.26 9.18
N SER A 4 -5.08 -8.59 9.86
CA SER A 4 -5.40 -7.85 11.08
C SER A 4 -6.23 -6.60 10.78
N ASN A 5 -7.10 -6.19 11.71
CA ASN A 5 -7.94 -4.99 11.59
C ASN A 5 -7.20 -3.69 11.98
N VAL A 6 -5.88 -3.72 12.08
CA VAL A 6 -5.06 -2.55 12.41
C VAL A 6 -4.45 -1.93 11.15
N MET A 7 -4.22 -0.62 11.19
CA MET A 7 -3.58 0.08 10.08
C MET A 7 -2.22 -0.55 9.73
N PRO A 8 -1.87 -0.65 8.44
CA PRO A 8 -2.57 -0.04 7.30
C PRO A 8 -3.59 -0.98 6.60
N MET A 9 -3.86 -2.15 7.17
CA MET A 9 -4.55 -3.22 6.42
C MET A 9 -6.00 -2.88 6.03
N PRO A 10 -6.85 -2.27 6.88
CA PRO A 10 -8.19 -1.86 6.48
C PRO A 10 -8.21 -0.85 5.32
N GLU A 11 -7.22 0.03 5.24
CA GLU A 11 -7.09 1.01 4.15
C GLU A 11 -6.74 0.32 2.83
N PHE A 12 -5.80 -0.63 2.84
CA PHE A 12 -5.42 -1.38 1.64
C PHE A 12 -6.49 -2.38 1.22
N GLY A 13 -7.08 -3.10 2.17
CA GLY A 13 -7.97 -4.22 1.92
C GLY A 13 -9.44 -3.85 1.75
N GLY A 14 -9.87 -2.68 2.25
CA GLY A 14 -11.26 -2.24 2.18
C GLY A 14 -12.25 -3.20 2.87
N ALA A 15 -13.55 -2.98 2.66
CA ALA A 15 -14.60 -3.73 3.35
C ALA A 15 -14.81 -5.18 2.84
N GLY A 16 -14.20 -5.56 1.71
CA GLY A 16 -14.39 -6.87 1.08
C GLY A 16 -13.52 -8.00 1.63
N LEU A 17 -12.57 -7.70 2.51
CA LEU A 17 -11.69 -8.70 3.12
C LEU A 17 -12.16 -9.11 4.51
N ALA A 18 -11.69 -10.25 4.97
CA ALA A 18 -11.90 -10.69 6.34
C ALA A 18 -10.82 -10.07 7.24
N TYR A 19 -11.23 -9.62 8.43
CA TYR A 19 -10.32 -9.07 9.43
C TYR A 19 -10.48 -9.72 10.81
N PHE A 20 -9.42 -9.68 11.60
CA PHE A 20 -9.40 -10.10 13.01
C PHE A 20 -8.60 -9.11 13.86
N SER A 21 -8.87 -9.02 15.16
CA SER A 21 -8.01 -8.29 16.09
C SER A 21 -6.69 -9.03 16.32
N PRO A 22 -5.52 -8.42 16.11
CA PRO A 22 -4.25 -9.06 16.41
C PRO A 22 -3.99 -9.20 17.93
N PHE A 23 -4.84 -8.58 18.75
CA PHE A 23 -4.74 -8.60 20.22
C PHE A 23 -5.65 -9.65 20.87
N ALA A 24 -6.37 -10.44 20.06
CA ALA A 24 -7.30 -11.48 20.51
C ALA A 24 -7.06 -12.77 19.71
N SER A 25 -6.39 -13.75 20.32
CA SER A 25 -5.98 -15.00 19.64
C SER A 25 -7.15 -15.93 19.30
N ASP A 26 -8.27 -15.78 19.99
CA ASP A 26 -9.54 -16.44 19.70
C ASP A 26 -10.21 -15.87 18.44
N GLU A 27 -10.07 -14.58 18.17
CA GLU A 27 -10.59 -13.95 16.96
C GLU A 27 -9.89 -14.47 15.70
N ILE A 28 -8.56 -14.61 15.71
CA ILE A 28 -7.84 -15.16 14.54
C ILE A 28 -8.25 -16.61 14.29
N ALA A 29 -8.40 -17.44 15.33
CA ALA A 29 -8.84 -18.82 15.21
C ALA A 29 -10.26 -18.90 14.63
N THR A 30 -11.18 -18.08 15.14
CA THR A 30 -12.56 -17.99 14.67
C THR A 30 -12.63 -17.55 13.21
N ALA A 31 -11.83 -16.54 12.82
CA ALA A 31 -11.81 -16.03 11.46
C ALA A 31 -11.21 -17.05 10.48
N LEU A 32 -10.14 -17.75 10.87
CA LEU A 32 -9.56 -18.85 10.09
C LEU A 32 -10.57 -19.99 9.89
N ALA A 33 -11.21 -20.44 10.97
CA ALA A 33 -12.22 -21.49 10.91
C ALA A 33 -13.38 -21.12 9.98
N ARG A 34 -13.83 -19.85 10.01
CA ARG A 34 -14.88 -19.36 9.12
C ARG A 34 -14.46 -19.35 7.65
N VAL A 35 -13.25 -18.87 7.34
CA VAL A 35 -12.73 -18.81 5.96
C VAL A 35 -12.47 -20.21 5.39
N LEU A 36 -11.89 -21.11 6.18
CA LEU A 36 -11.52 -22.46 5.73
C LEU A 36 -12.70 -23.44 5.76
N GLY A 37 -13.61 -23.29 6.72
CA GLY A 37 -14.76 -24.18 6.87
C GLY A 37 -15.96 -23.80 6.00
N GLY A 38 -16.08 -22.54 5.57
CA GLY A 38 -17.17 -22.06 4.72
C GLY A 38 -16.74 -21.86 3.28
N ALA A 39 -16.98 -22.84 2.40
CA ALA A 39 -16.55 -22.77 0.99
C ALA A 39 -17.06 -21.52 0.26
N ALA A 40 -18.33 -21.13 0.47
CA ALA A 40 -18.91 -19.92 -0.12
C ALA A 40 -18.21 -18.65 0.39
N TYR A 41 -18.07 -18.52 1.72
CA TYR A 41 -17.43 -17.36 2.34
C TYR A 41 -15.94 -17.25 1.97
N GLY A 42 -15.22 -18.37 1.93
CA GLY A 42 -13.84 -18.42 1.46
C GLY A 42 -13.70 -17.96 0.01
N PHE A 43 -14.64 -18.35 -0.86
CA PHE A 43 -14.68 -17.89 -2.24
C PHE A 43 -14.94 -16.39 -2.34
N GLU A 44 -15.92 -15.85 -1.60
CA GLU A 44 -16.21 -14.40 -1.56
C GLU A 44 -14.98 -13.59 -1.15
N VAL A 45 -14.34 -13.99 -0.05
CA VAL A 45 -13.14 -13.34 0.50
C VAL A 45 -11.92 -13.50 -0.44
N GLY A 46 -11.86 -14.58 -1.21
CA GLY A 46 -10.86 -14.79 -2.27
C GLY A 46 -11.10 -13.90 -3.47
N ALA A 47 -12.34 -13.82 -3.95
CA ALA A 47 -12.74 -12.97 -5.08
C ALA A 47 -12.48 -11.49 -4.78
N ALA A 48 -12.82 -11.03 -3.57
CA ALA A 48 -12.53 -9.67 -3.13
C ALA A 48 -11.03 -9.37 -3.13
N ALA A 49 -10.20 -10.29 -2.62
CA ALA A 49 -8.75 -10.14 -2.64
C ALA A 49 -8.18 -10.06 -4.07
N LEU A 50 -8.71 -10.88 -4.98
CA LEU A 50 -8.32 -10.84 -6.39
C LEU A 50 -8.70 -9.51 -7.06
N GLN A 51 -9.89 -8.96 -6.79
CA GLN A 51 -10.23 -7.63 -7.31
C GLN A 51 -9.31 -6.56 -6.73
N MET A 52 -8.90 -6.71 -5.47
CA MET A 52 -8.01 -5.76 -4.81
C MET A 52 -6.60 -5.77 -5.38
N SER A 53 -6.06 -6.96 -5.63
CA SER A 53 -4.70 -7.12 -6.17
C SER A 53 -4.54 -6.45 -7.53
N LYS A 54 -5.59 -6.42 -8.36
CA LYS A 54 -5.57 -5.77 -9.69
C LYS A 54 -5.29 -4.27 -9.64
N ARG A 55 -5.42 -3.60 -8.49
CA ARG A 55 -5.04 -2.19 -8.35
C ARG A 55 -3.53 -1.98 -8.30
N TYR A 56 -2.79 -3.01 -7.92
CA TYR A 56 -1.34 -2.98 -7.73
C TYR A 56 -0.68 -3.66 -8.92
N ASP A 57 -0.50 -2.89 -9.98
CA ASP A 57 0.12 -3.33 -11.22
C ASP A 57 1.54 -2.76 -11.34
N TRP A 58 2.52 -3.64 -11.56
CA TRP A 58 3.93 -3.24 -11.61
C TRP A 58 4.25 -2.42 -12.84
N ASP A 59 3.70 -2.77 -14.00
CA ASP A 59 3.96 -2.06 -15.25
C ASP A 59 3.50 -0.60 -15.14
N ARG A 60 2.25 -0.40 -14.72
CA ARG A 60 1.69 0.93 -14.45
C ARG A 60 2.48 1.68 -13.39
N THR A 61 2.86 1.03 -12.29
CA THR A 61 3.58 1.67 -11.19
C THR A 61 4.98 2.11 -11.63
N ALA A 62 5.69 1.28 -12.37
CA ALA A 62 7.02 1.58 -12.90
C ALA A 62 6.98 2.78 -13.87
N HIS A 63 6.06 2.76 -14.84
CA HIS A 63 5.89 3.86 -15.78
C HIS A 63 5.53 5.18 -15.08
N ALA A 64 4.58 5.16 -14.15
CA ALA A 64 4.18 6.36 -13.40
C ALA A 64 5.33 6.91 -12.55
N THR A 65 6.11 6.02 -11.91
CA THR A 65 7.25 6.39 -11.08
C THR A 65 8.35 7.02 -11.92
N LEU A 66 8.73 6.37 -13.03
CA LEU A 66 9.76 6.89 -13.93
C LEU A 66 9.36 8.24 -14.54
N ALA A 67 8.12 8.38 -15.01
CA ALA A 67 7.61 9.64 -15.54
C ALA A 67 7.72 10.77 -14.49
N ARG A 68 7.47 10.45 -13.21
CA ARG A 68 7.60 11.44 -12.14
C ARG A 68 9.04 11.83 -11.87
N ILE A 69 9.97 10.86 -11.90
CA ILE A 69 11.41 11.10 -11.75
C ILE A 69 11.92 12.02 -12.87
N LEU A 70 11.60 11.72 -14.12
CA LEU A 70 12.00 12.55 -15.27
C LEU A 70 11.45 13.98 -15.16
N ALA A 71 10.17 14.13 -14.81
CA ALA A 71 9.57 15.45 -14.61
C ALA A 71 10.19 16.25 -13.45
N LEU A 72 10.80 15.59 -12.45
CA LEU A 72 11.54 16.26 -11.38
C LEU A 72 12.93 16.65 -11.84
N HIS A 73 13.59 15.80 -12.62
CA HIS A 73 14.89 16.08 -13.21
C HIS A 73 14.83 17.32 -14.11
N ASP A 74 13.89 17.37 -15.06
CA ASP A 74 13.71 18.50 -15.97
C ASP A 74 13.42 19.81 -15.23
N LYS A 75 12.65 19.74 -14.13
CA LYS A 75 12.39 20.90 -13.27
C LYS A 75 13.64 21.39 -12.56
N GLN A 76 14.50 20.48 -12.11
CA GLN A 76 15.74 20.84 -11.43
C GLN A 76 16.72 21.56 -12.36
N ASP A 77 16.77 21.16 -13.63
CA ASP A 77 17.58 21.83 -14.66
C ASP A 77 17.03 23.23 -15.02
N SER A 78 15.73 23.45 -14.83
CA SER A 78 15.06 24.74 -15.05
C SER A 78 15.10 25.70 -13.85
N LEU A 79 15.51 25.23 -12.67
CA LEU A 79 15.71 26.09 -11.51
C LEU A 79 17.08 26.78 -11.63
N PRO A 80 17.19 28.09 -11.32
CA PRO A 80 18.51 28.72 -11.24
C PRO A 80 19.34 27.95 -10.22
N ALA A 81 20.61 27.69 -10.52
CA ALA A 81 21.54 27.04 -9.60
C ALA A 81 21.43 27.75 -8.25
N SER A 82 20.88 27.08 -7.25
CA SER A 82 20.73 27.66 -5.92
C SER A 82 22.13 27.97 -5.44
N GLY A 83 22.46 29.27 -5.42
CA GLY A 83 23.73 29.76 -4.96
C GLY A 83 23.93 29.32 -3.51
N LEU A 84 24.70 28.25 -3.32
CA LEU A 84 25.51 28.13 -2.12
C LEU A 84 26.55 29.25 -2.21
N ALA A 85 26.15 30.46 -1.82
CA ALA A 85 27.12 31.50 -1.54
C ALA A 85 28.03 30.95 -0.42
N PRO A 86 29.36 30.96 -0.60
CA PRO A 86 30.25 30.56 0.46
C PRO A 86 30.03 31.52 1.62
N THR A 87 29.71 30.99 2.80
CA THR A 87 29.65 31.73 4.06
C THR A 87 31.00 32.44 4.23
N GLU A 88 31.04 33.76 4.00
CA GLU A 88 32.17 34.58 4.40
C GLU A 88 32.31 34.45 5.92
N ALA A 89 33.43 33.87 6.35
CA ALA A 89 33.87 33.92 7.72
C ALA A 89 34.13 35.41 8.05
N GLN A 90 33.23 36.02 8.82
CA GLN A 90 33.46 37.34 9.41
C GLN A 90 34.49 37.23 10.54
N PRO A 91 35.34 38.27 10.72
CA PRO A 91 36.51 38.25 11.59
C PRO A 91 36.21 38.19 13.08
#